data_AF-A0A8J9SCS9-F1
#
_entry.id   AF-A0A8J9SCS9-F1
#
_cell.length_a   1.000
_cell.length_b   1.000
_cell.length_c   1.000
_cell.angle_alpha   90.00
_cell.angle_beta   90.00
_cell.angle_gamma   90.00
#
_symmetry.space_group_name_H-M   'P 1'
#
loop_
_entity.id
_entity.type
_entity.pdbx_description
1 polymer ?
#
loop_
_entity_poly.entity_id
_entity_poly.type
_entity_poly.pdbx_seq_one_letter_code
_entity_poly.pdbx_strand_id
1 'polypeptide(L)'
;IWLMTTIPSISAFVLAFYATCGGILICCLETQLKFLRVVIAVNFGFLFHSVWRFFFYFLLASVAWSYDHLFGKIAAGGMGAAAVFNTYVLCRYPSYRKMRDKIAEEEDKRIEARISKEVRRQAASHLTK
;
A
#
# COMPACT_ATOMS: atom_id res chain seq x y z
N ILE A 1 11.28 4.12 -34.24
CA ILE A 1 11.21 2.66 -34.50
C ILE A 1 12.43 1.92 -33.91
N TRP A 2 13.62 2.52 -33.83
CA TRP A 2 14.82 1.94 -33.20
C TRP A 2 14.84 1.85 -31.65
N LEU A 3 13.76 2.19 -30.95
CA LEU A 3 13.72 2.28 -29.48
C LEU A 3 13.14 1.02 -28.79
N MET A 4 12.74 0.00 -29.55
CA MET A 4 12.09 -1.21 -29.02
C MET A 4 13.01 -2.43 -28.90
N THR A 5 14.30 -2.32 -29.22
CA THR A 5 15.25 -3.46 -29.23
C THR A 5 16.43 -3.29 -28.27
N THR A 6 16.34 -2.37 -27.30
CA THR A 6 17.21 -2.41 -26.12
C THR A 6 16.54 -3.27 -25.06
N ILE A 7 17.13 -4.43 -24.78
CA ILE A 7 16.74 -5.28 -23.65
C ILE A 7 16.81 -4.39 -22.39
N PRO A 8 15.69 -4.17 -21.69
CA PRO A 8 15.71 -3.37 -20.47
C PRO A 8 16.65 -4.04 -19.46
N SER A 9 17.41 -3.23 -18.72
CA SER A 9 18.22 -3.75 -17.63
C SER A 9 17.34 -4.53 -16.66
N ILE A 10 17.85 -5.63 -16.10
CA ILE A 10 17.11 -6.47 -15.13
C ILE A 10 16.53 -5.62 -13.99
N SER A 11 17.26 -4.58 -13.59
CA SER A 11 16.81 -3.58 -12.62
C SER A 11 15.51 -2.87 -13.01
N ALA A 12 15.34 -2.48 -14.28
CA ALA A 12 14.14 -1.79 -14.76
C ALA A 12 12.92 -2.72 -14.77
N PHE A 13 13.13 -4.00 -15.09
CA PHE A 13 12.09 -5.02 -15.04
C PHE A 13 11.60 -5.28 -13.61
N VAL A 14 12.55 -5.46 -12.67
CA VAL A 14 12.23 -5.63 -11.24
C VAL A 14 11.47 -4.42 -10.73
N LEU A 15 11.95 -3.21 -11.05
CA LEU A 15 11.31 -1.97 -10.63
C LEU A 15 9.88 -1.87 -11.19
N ALA A 16 9.65 -2.31 -12.44
CA ALA A 16 8.33 -2.23 -13.09
C ALA A 16 7.32 -3.16 -12.42
N PHE A 17 7.79 -4.34 -12.01
CA PHE A 17 6.99 -5.26 -11.23
C PHE A 17 6.62 -4.64 -9.87
N TYR A 18 7.58 -4.04 -9.17
CA TYR A 18 7.32 -3.34 -7.90
C TYR A 18 6.36 -2.16 -8.07
N ALA A 19 6.53 -1.35 -9.11
CA ALA A 19 5.63 -0.23 -9.41
C ALA A 19 4.20 -0.71 -9.67
N THR A 20 4.03 -1.80 -10.41
CA THR A 20 2.73 -2.38 -10.74
C THR A 20 2.06 -2.95 -9.48
N CYS A 21 2.76 -3.77 -8.71
CA CYS A 21 2.25 -4.33 -7.46
C CYS A 21 1.93 -3.24 -6.43
N GLY A 22 2.81 -2.25 -6.26
CA GLY A 22 2.61 -1.12 -5.35
C GLY A 22 1.44 -0.23 -5.77
N GLY A 23 1.26 0.00 -7.08
CA GLY A 23 0.15 0.78 -7.64
C GLY A 23 -1.20 0.08 -7.42
N ILE A 24 -1.27 -1.23 -7.68
CA ILE A 24 -2.48 -2.03 -7.40
C ILE A 24 -2.79 -2.00 -5.91
N LEU A 25 -1.79 -2.16 -5.05
CA LEU A 25 -1.96 -2.14 -3.59
C LEU A 25 -2.52 -0.80 -3.11
N ILE A 26 -2.04 0.32 -3.68
CA ILE A 26 -2.58 1.66 -3.44
C ILE A 26 -4.04 1.75 -3.89
N CYS A 27 -4.36 1.33 -5.11
CA CYS A 27 -5.73 1.33 -5.62
C CYS A 27 -6.66 0.53 -4.69
N CYS A 28 -6.23 -0.63 -4.19
CA CYS A 28 -6.99 -1.44 -3.25
C CYS A 28 -7.21 -0.74 -1.90
N LEU A 29 -6.23 0.05 -1.45
CA LEU A 29 -6.32 0.79 -0.20
C LEU A 29 -7.25 2.01 -0.34
N GLU A 30 -7.20 2.69 -1.49
CA GLU A 30 -8.01 3.88 -1.79
C GLU A 30 -9.48 3.52 -2.06
N THR A 31 -9.73 2.39 -2.70
CA THR A 31 -11.08 1.82 -2.88
C THR A 31 -11.69 1.25 -1.59
N GLN A 32 -10.96 1.27 -0.48
CA GLN A 32 -11.44 0.90 0.86
C GLN A 32 -12.08 -0.50 0.94
N LEU A 33 -11.71 -1.44 0.06
CA LEU A 33 -12.26 -2.79 0.01
C LEU A 33 -12.11 -3.49 1.38
N LYS A 34 -13.25 -3.73 2.04
CA LYS A 34 -13.31 -4.28 3.41
C LYS A 34 -12.56 -5.61 3.57
N PHE A 35 -12.51 -6.42 2.52
CA PHE A 35 -11.83 -7.72 2.53
C PHE A 35 -10.30 -7.59 2.45
N LEU A 36 -9.78 -6.70 1.59
CA LEU A 36 -8.35 -6.56 1.35
C LEU A 36 -7.65 -5.72 2.43
N ARG A 37 -8.39 -4.80 3.06
CA ARG A 37 -7.88 -3.92 4.11
C ARG A 37 -7.22 -4.70 5.25
N VAL A 38 -7.82 -5.81 5.69
CA VAL A 38 -7.30 -6.63 6.78
C VAL A 38 -5.97 -7.27 6.40
N VAL A 39 -5.88 -7.85 5.20
CA VAL A 39 -4.66 -8.50 4.71
C VAL A 39 -3.52 -7.48 4.55
N ILE A 40 -3.84 -6.29 4.05
CA ILE A 40 -2.87 -5.20 3.90
C ILE A 40 -2.43 -4.67 5.27
N ALA A 41 -3.33 -4.56 6.26
CA ALA A 41 -2.96 -4.11 7.61
C ALA A 41 -1.98 -5.05 8.30
N VAL A 42 -2.21 -6.37 8.18
CA VAL A 42 -1.33 -7.38 8.80
C VAL A 42 0.07 -7.41 8.16
N ASN A 43 0.18 -7.16 6.85
CA ASN A 43 1.46 -7.24 6.13
C ASN A 43 2.18 -5.88 5.96
N PHE A 44 1.41 -4.80 5.81
CA PHE A 44 1.86 -3.46 5.48
C PHE A 44 1.22 -2.42 6.42
N GLY A 45 1.26 -2.67 7.73
CA GLY A 45 0.72 -1.76 8.75
C GLY A 45 1.24 -0.32 8.63
N PHE A 46 2.45 -0.12 8.08
CA PHE A 46 3.00 1.22 7.83
C PHE A 46 2.14 2.06 6.88
N LEU A 47 1.40 1.45 5.94
CA LEU A 47 0.53 2.18 5.01
C LEU A 47 -0.66 2.85 5.70
N PHE A 48 -0.98 2.42 6.92
CA PHE A 48 -2.03 3.03 7.73
C PHE A 48 -1.52 4.25 8.51
N HIS A 49 -0.20 4.45 8.60
CA HIS A 49 0.37 5.67 9.15
C HIS A 49 0.49 6.75 8.06
N SER A 50 -0.09 7.92 8.28
CA SER A 50 -0.21 8.98 7.26
C SER A 50 1.13 9.43 6.67
N VAL A 51 2.18 9.53 7.50
CA VAL A 51 3.52 9.94 7.06
C VAL A 51 4.18 8.87 6.20
N TRP A 52 4.09 7.60 6.60
CA TRP A 52 4.69 6.49 5.87
C TRP A 52 3.95 6.22 4.55
N ARG A 53 2.62 6.40 4.55
CA ARG A 53 1.83 6.38 3.33
C ARG A 53 2.28 7.47 2.36
N PHE A 54 2.51 8.70 2.82
CA PHE A 54 3.01 9.77 1.95
C PHE A 54 4.35 9.41 1.30
N PHE A 55 5.32 8.95 2.09
CA PHE A 55 6.62 8.52 1.57
C PHE A 55 6.50 7.36 0.59
N PHE A 56 5.58 6.42 0.83
CA PHE A 56 5.34 5.32 -0.10
C PHE A 56 4.79 5.79 -1.45
N TYR A 57 3.82 6.71 -1.45
CA TYR A 57 3.30 7.28 -2.70
C TYR A 57 4.36 8.11 -3.42
N PHE A 58 5.19 8.85 -2.69
CA PHE A 58 6.29 9.63 -3.26
C PHE A 58 7.35 8.74 -3.89
N LEU A 59 7.71 7.63 -3.22
CA LEU A 59 8.58 6.60 -3.78
C LEU A 59 7.98 6.02 -5.07
N LEU A 60 6.71 5.64 -5.05
CA LEU A 60 6.08 5.06 -6.25
C LEU A 60 6.00 6.07 -7.40
N ALA A 61 5.74 7.35 -7.11
CA ALA A 61 5.77 8.42 -8.09
C ALA A 61 7.18 8.62 -8.66
N SER A 62 8.23 8.58 -7.83
CA SER A 62 9.62 8.68 -8.29
C SER A 62 10.03 7.52 -9.20
N VAL A 63 9.56 6.30 -8.89
CA VAL A 63 9.74 5.10 -9.72
C VAL A 63 8.99 5.25 -11.05
N ALA A 64 7.72 5.68 -11.02
CA ALA A 64 6.93 5.92 -12.24
C ALA A 64 7.57 6.99 -13.15
N TRP A 65 8.19 8.01 -12.56
CA TRP A 65 8.92 9.05 -13.26
C TRP A 65 10.20 8.52 -13.95
N SER A 66 10.83 7.49 -13.37
CA SER A 66 12.07 6.89 -13.90
C SER A 66 11.91 6.15 -15.22
N TYR A 67 10.69 5.81 -15.66
CA TYR A 67 10.47 5.04 -16.90
C TYR A 67 10.57 5.87 -18.19
N ASP A 68 10.71 7.19 -18.11
CA ASP A 68 10.76 8.16 -19.22
C ASP A 68 9.70 8.00 -20.35
N HIS A 69 8.67 7.20 -20.11
CA HIS A 69 7.50 7.07 -20.98
C HIS A 69 6.43 8.10 -20.63
N LEU A 70 5.72 8.59 -21.63
CA LEU A 70 4.64 9.57 -21.48
C LEU A 70 3.58 9.10 -20.46
N PHE A 71 3.26 7.81 -20.50
CA PHE A 71 2.32 7.17 -19.57
C PHE A 71 2.86 7.12 -18.13
N GLY A 72 4.17 6.90 -17.95
CA GLY A 72 4.84 6.93 -16.66
C GLY A 72 4.82 8.32 -16.02
N LYS A 73 5.00 9.38 -16.82
CA LYS A 73 4.93 10.78 -16.36
C LYS A 73 3.51 11.17 -15.92
N ILE A 74 2.48 10.76 -16.65
CA ILE A 74 1.08 11.02 -16.29
C ILE A 74 0.72 10.26 -15.00
N ALA A 75 1.09 8.98 -14.90
CA ALA A 75 0.87 8.18 -13.71
C ALA A 75 1.61 8.76 -12.50
N ALA A 76 2.88 9.15 -12.65
CA ALA A 76 3.65 9.79 -11.60
C ALA A 76 3.02 11.10 -11.12
N GLY A 77 2.52 11.93 -12.05
CA GLY A 77 1.80 13.16 -11.73
C GLY A 77 0.51 12.91 -10.95
N GLY A 78 -0.30 11.94 -11.40
CA GLY A 78 -1.53 11.54 -10.72
C GLY A 78 -1.29 10.99 -9.32
N MET A 79 -0.30 10.10 -9.16
CA MET A 79 0.06 9.53 -7.86
C MET A 79 0.68 10.57 -6.93
N GLY A 80 1.49 11.49 -7.44
CA GLY A 80 2.03 12.61 -6.68
C GLY A 80 0.93 13.57 -6.19
N ALA A 81 -0.01 13.93 -7.06
CA ALA A 81 -1.17 14.75 -6.68
C ALA A 81 -2.05 14.04 -5.65
N ALA A 82 -2.31 12.74 -5.83
CA ALA A 82 -3.04 11.93 -4.86
C ALA A 82 -2.29 11.84 -3.51
N ALA A 83 -0.96 11.76 -3.52
CA ALA A 83 -0.14 11.75 -2.30
C ALA A 83 -0.28 13.07 -1.52
N VAL A 84 -0.13 14.20 -2.22
CA VAL A 84 -0.24 15.53 -1.62
C VAL A 84 -1.66 15.79 -1.13
N PHE A 85 -2.68 15.42 -1.90
CA PHE A 85 -4.08 15.59 -1.50
C PHE A 85 -4.43 14.72 -0.28
N ASN A 86 -4.11 13.43 -0.31
CA ASN A 86 -4.34 12.53 0.83
C ASN A 86 -3.63 13.05 2.09
N THR A 87 -2.39 13.53 1.96
CA THR A 87 -1.60 14.04 3.09
C THR A 87 -2.13 15.38 3.59
N TYR A 88 -2.49 16.29 2.69
CA TYR A 88 -3.08 17.58 3.02
C TYR A 88 -4.40 17.43 3.77
N VAL A 89 -5.31 16.57 3.28
CA VAL A 89 -6.59 16.28 3.95
C VAL A 89 -6.36 15.70 5.35
N LEU A 90 -5.39 14.80 5.51
CA LEU A 90 -5.05 14.20 6.82
C LEU A 90 -4.43 15.19 7.80
N CYS A 91 -3.58 16.11 7.32
CA CYS A 91 -2.98 17.15 8.16
C CYS A 91 -3.99 18.26 8.50
N ARG A 92 -4.90 18.60 7.59
CA ARG A 92 -5.88 19.67 7.77
C ARG A 92 -7.09 19.24 8.61
N TYR A 93 -7.49 17.97 8.56
CA TYR A 93 -8.65 17.43 9.29
C TYR A 93 -8.25 16.37 10.33
N PRO A 94 -7.82 16.78 11.54
CA PRO A 94 -7.47 15.85 12.61
C PRO A 94 -8.66 15.00 13.11
N SER A 95 -9.89 15.46 12.90
CA SER A 95 -11.10 14.67 13.21
C SER A 95 -11.23 13.41 12.33
N TYR A 96 -10.82 13.51 11.06
CA TYR A 96 -10.78 12.38 10.14
C TYR A 96 -9.67 11.38 10.50
N ARG A 97 -8.54 11.89 11.02
CA ARG A 97 -7.46 11.08 11.59
C ARG A 97 -7.96 10.24 12.76
N LYS A 98 -8.69 10.84 13.71
CA LYS A 98 -9.28 10.10 14.86
C LYS A 98 -10.28 9.02 14.43
N MET A 99 -11.08 9.29 13.41
CA MET A 99 -12.03 8.30 12.89
C MET A 99 -11.29 7.13 12.21
N ARG A 100 -10.21 7.42 11.47
CA ARG A 100 -9.38 6.39 10.84
C ARG A 100 -8.56 5.59 11.85
N ASP A 101 -8.06 6.24 12.90
CA ASP A 101 -7.35 5.62 14.01
C ASP A 101 -8.30 4.70 14.80
N LYS A 102 -9.56 5.12 15.02
CA LYS A 102 -10.60 4.25 15.60
C LYS A 102 -10.92 3.03 14.74
N ILE A 103 -11.02 3.22 13.42
CA ILE A 103 -11.23 2.10 12.49
C ILE A 103 -10.01 1.17 12.49
N ALA A 104 -8.80 1.72 12.55
CA ALA A 104 -7.58 0.92 12.65
C ALA A 104 -7.54 0.14 13.99
N GLU A 105 -7.93 0.77 15.10
CA GLU A 105 -7.98 0.15 16.42
C GLU A 105 -9.06 -0.96 16.53
N GLU A 106 -10.23 -0.76 15.94
CA GLU A 106 -11.27 -1.80 15.86
C GLU A 106 -10.83 -2.98 14.98
N GLU A 107 -10.11 -2.71 13.89
CA GLU A 107 -9.57 -3.76 13.02
C GLU A 107 -8.38 -4.48 13.66
N ASP A 108 -7.48 -3.78 14.38
CA ASP A 108 -6.40 -4.39 15.16
C ASP A 108 -6.97 -5.36 16.21
N LYS A 109 -8.04 -4.97 16.91
CA LYS A 109 -8.75 -5.87 17.85
C LYS A 109 -9.35 -7.09 17.14
N ARG A 110 -9.89 -6.93 15.93
CA ARG A 110 -10.39 -8.07 15.13
C ARG A 110 -9.28 -8.99 14.65
N ILE A 111 -8.13 -8.44 14.29
CA ILE A 111 -6.95 -9.18 13.85
C ILE A 111 -6.39 -9.98 15.02
N GLU A 112 -6.21 -9.35 16.19
CA GLU A 112 -5.74 -10.00 17.41
C GLU A 112 -6.66 -11.17 17.81
N ALA A 113 -7.98 -10.98 17.67
CA ALA A 113 -8.96 -12.05 17.88
C ALA A 113 -8.83 -13.21 16.87
N ARG A 114 -8.48 -12.93 15.60
CA ARG A 114 -8.24 -13.99 14.59
C ARG A 114 -6.91 -14.71 14.82
N ILE A 115 -5.84 -13.97 15.12
CA ILE A 115 -4.51 -14.54 15.40
C ILE A 115 -4.59 -15.43 16.63
N SER A 116 -5.16 -14.96 17.73
CA SER A 116 -5.32 -15.77 18.95
C SER A 116 -6.14 -17.02 18.72
N LYS A 117 -7.16 -16.96 17.84
CA LYS A 117 -7.96 -18.14 17.45
C LYS A 117 -7.14 -19.15 16.65
N GLU A 118 -6.35 -18.70 15.67
CA GLU A 118 -5.49 -19.58 14.88
C GLU A 118 -4.33 -20.16 15.70
N VAL A 119 -3.70 -19.37 16.58
CA VAL A 119 -2.66 -19.85 17.52
C VAL A 119 -3.21 -20.94 18.44
N ARG A 120 -4.41 -20.76 18.99
CA ARG A 120 -5.07 -21.81 19.80
C ARG A 120 -5.36 -23.07 18.99
N ARG A 121 -5.76 -22.92 17.72
CA ARG A 121 -6.02 -24.03 16.81
C ARG A 121 -4.75 -24.81 16.47
N GLN A 122 -3.66 -24.10 16.18
CA GLN A 122 -2.34 -24.68 15.94
C GLN A 122 -1.78 -25.35 17.20
N ALA A 123 -1.89 -24.71 18.36
CA ALA A 123 -1.48 -25.30 19.63
C ALA A 123 -2.26 -26.58 19.96
N ALA A 124 -3.58 -26.59 19.74
CA ALA A 124 -4.40 -27.80 19.89
C ALA A 124 -4.00 -28.92 18.93
N SER A 125 -3.65 -28.58 17.67
CA SER A 125 -3.16 -29.57 16.69
C SER A 125 -1.75 -30.11 16.99
N HIS A 126 -0.94 -29.35 17.72
CA HIS A 126 0.39 -29.78 18.18
C HIS A 126 0.32 -30.67 19.42
N LEU A 127 -0.74 -30.57 20.24
CA LEU A 127 -0.98 -31.38 21.43
C LEU A 127 -1.61 -32.75 21.13
N THR A 128 -2.23 -32.91 19.95
CA THR A 128 -2.85 -34.17 19.50
C THR A 128 -1.94 -35.05 18.65
N LYS A 129 -0.67 -34.66 18.48
CA LYS A 129 0.38 -35.41 17.77
C LYS A 129 1.36 -36.02 18.77
#